data_AF-A0A917E2W7-F1
#
_entry.id   AF-A0A917E2W7-F1
#
_cell.length_a   1.000
_cell.length_b   1.000
_cell.length_c   1.000
_cell.angle_alpha   90.00
_cell.angle_beta   90.00
_cell.angle_gamma   90.00
#
_symmetry.space_group_name_H-M   'P 1'
#
loop_
_entity.id
_entity.type
_entity.pdbx_description
1 polymer ?
#
loop_
_entity_poly.entity_id
_entity_poly.type
_entity_poly.pdbx_seq_one_letter_code
_entity_poly.pdbx_strand_id
1 'polypeptide(L)'
;MLELHIVHLDDMHHSWRIEEAATPFHILILQLKGEALYFIDGETVELSKGDLLYIPAGTVRSGKNSLSGPHKKCSAHFLINEPEKLPFYRGKKSFKIKLNLFNYMQQRFSFLVHQWLTQLPEYLVICEGIVIEMLGHVARDSEMKQFSPAKVRLVKETQNYLLHHFKEKVSISELASQLNRTPNYLTNTYKEITGFTPISYVHHLRIQTAIQLLGSSPITIREVSDLLGYSDQSHFNKMFKKLMGYPPSVVHQ
;
A
#
# COMPACT_ATOMS: atom_id res chain seq x y z
N MET A 1 -3.16 -18.39 0.67
CA MET A 1 -2.17 -17.50 0.01
C MET A 1 -0.80 -17.56 0.68
N LEU A 2 -0.70 -17.28 1.98
CA LEU A 2 0.50 -17.51 2.78
C LEU A 2 0.12 -18.20 4.08
N GLU A 3 1.09 -18.77 4.78
CA GLU A 3 0.92 -19.39 6.10
C GLU A 3 1.93 -18.79 7.08
N LEU A 4 1.43 -18.05 8.08
CA LEU A 4 2.29 -17.36 9.05
C LEU A 4 2.81 -18.32 10.13
N HIS A 5 4.12 -18.38 10.29
CA HIS A 5 4.79 -19.29 11.22
C HIS A 5 5.26 -18.63 12.50
N ILE A 6 5.88 -17.45 12.41
CA ILE A 6 6.35 -16.74 13.60
C ILE A 6 6.44 -15.22 13.38
N VAL A 7 6.15 -14.47 14.44
CA VAL A 7 6.34 -13.03 14.51
C VAL A 7 7.27 -12.73 15.69
N HIS A 8 8.32 -11.94 15.43
CA HIS A 8 9.25 -11.48 16.45
C HIS A 8 9.21 -9.97 16.60
N LEU A 9 9.30 -9.50 17.85
CA LEU A 9 9.70 -8.15 18.21
C LEU A 9 10.99 -8.26 19.02
N ASP A 10 12.10 -7.92 18.37
CA ASP A 10 13.44 -8.14 18.87
C ASP A 10 14.03 -6.81 19.37
N ASP A 11 14.44 -6.76 20.64
CA ASP A 11 15.21 -5.67 21.24
C ASP A 11 16.58 -6.21 21.64
N MET A 12 17.55 -6.10 20.73
CA MET A 12 18.76 -6.90 20.77
C MET A 12 19.93 -6.15 21.40
N HIS A 13 20.53 -6.77 22.40
CA HIS A 13 21.77 -6.30 23.03
C HIS A 13 22.98 -6.44 22.09
N HIS A 14 24.11 -5.86 22.50
CA HIS A 14 25.32 -5.65 21.71
C HIS A 14 25.94 -6.91 21.07
N SER A 15 25.69 -8.10 21.61
CA SER A 15 26.29 -9.38 21.15
C SER A 15 25.39 -10.21 20.23
N TRP A 16 24.29 -9.65 19.71
CA TRP A 16 23.40 -10.43 18.86
C TRP A 16 24.08 -10.93 17.58
N ARG A 17 23.87 -12.23 17.33
CA ARG A 17 24.29 -12.93 16.13
C ARG A 17 23.26 -14.00 15.77
N ILE A 18 23.10 -14.24 14.47
CA ILE A 18 22.47 -15.43 13.91
C ILE A 18 23.57 -16.17 13.15
N GLU A 19 23.74 -17.44 13.48
CA GLU A 19 24.67 -18.31 12.76
C GLU A 19 24.21 -18.59 11.33
N GLU A 20 25.17 -18.93 10.47
CA GLU A 20 24.89 -19.21 9.07
C GLU A 20 24.04 -20.48 8.93
N ALA A 21 22.85 -20.31 8.37
CA ALA A 21 21.93 -21.40 8.09
C ALA A 21 20.95 -21.03 6.96
N ALA A 22 20.45 -22.05 6.27
CA ALA A 22 19.31 -21.89 5.38
C ALA A 22 18.02 -21.67 6.20
N THR A 23 17.22 -20.68 5.81
CA THR A 23 15.91 -20.46 6.44
C THR A 23 14.82 -21.26 5.72
N PRO A 24 13.97 -22.03 6.41
CA PRO A 24 12.84 -22.71 5.77
C PRO A 24 11.68 -21.74 5.43
N PHE A 25 11.70 -20.52 5.97
CA PHE A 25 10.64 -19.54 5.81
C PHE A 25 11.08 -18.33 4.98
N HIS A 26 10.13 -17.71 4.30
CA HIS A 26 10.27 -16.34 3.84
C HIS A 26 10.25 -15.41 5.06
N ILE A 27 11.09 -14.40 5.06
CA ILE A 27 11.24 -13.47 6.19
C ILE A 27 11.07 -12.05 5.70
N LEU A 28 10.15 -11.33 6.34
CA LEU A 28 10.02 -9.88 6.22
C LEU A 28 10.54 -9.24 7.50
N ILE A 29 11.58 -8.41 7.40
CA ILE A 29 12.23 -7.75 8.54
C ILE A 29 12.09 -6.23 8.39
N LEU A 30 11.61 -5.55 9.43
CA LEU A 30 11.60 -4.09 9.51
C LEU A 30 12.54 -3.61 10.62
N GLN A 31 13.49 -2.76 10.25
CA GLN A 31 14.44 -2.17 11.20
C GLN A 31 13.81 -0.95 11.88
N LEU A 32 13.61 -1.02 13.20
CA LEU A 32 12.94 0.01 14.01
C LEU A 32 13.93 1.01 14.64
N LYS A 33 15.11 0.54 15.05
CA LYS A 33 16.16 1.34 15.69
C LYS A 33 17.53 0.69 15.48
N GLY A 34 18.59 1.50 15.44
CA GLY A 34 19.96 1.01 15.31
C GLY A 34 20.21 0.34 13.97
N GLU A 35 21.31 -0.39 13.88
CA GLU A 35 21.77 -1.01 12.64
C GLU A 35 22.06 -2.50 12.83
N ALA A 36 21.83 -3.28 11.78
CA ALA A 36 22.12 -4.70 11.75
C ALA A 36 22.77 -5.06 10.40
N LEU A 37 23.74 -5.97 10.44
CA LEU A 37 24.40 -6.53 9.26
C LEU A 37 23.88 -7.94 9.02
N TYR A 38 23.44 -8.21 7.81
CA TYR A 38 23.09 -9.54 7.33
C TYR A 38 24.07 -9.96 6.24
N PHE A 39 24.40 -11.24 6.21
CA PHE A 39 25.13 -11.85 5.11
C PHE A 39 24.19 -12.85 4.45
N ILE A 40 23.88 -12.64 3.17
CA ILE A 40 22.81 -13.33 2.45
C ILE A 40 23.34 -13.74 1.08
N ASP A 41 23.39 -15.03 0.80
CA ASP A 41 23.94 -15.57 -0.47
C ASP A 41 25.32 -14.97 -0.85
N GLY A 42 26.18 -14.70 0.15
CA GLY A 42 27.51 -14.11 -0.04
C GLY A 42 27.55 -12.58 -0.15
N GLU A 43 26.41 -11.89 -0.16
CA GLU A 43 26.32 -10.43 -0.14
C GLU A 43 26.12 -9.89 1.28
N THR A 44 26.71 -8.73 1.59
CA THR A 44 26.49 -8.04 2.86
C THR A 44 25.39 -7.00 2.71
N VAL A 45 24.35 -7.11 3.54
CA VAL A 45 23.21 -6.19 3.58
C VAL A 45 23.16 -5.49 4.94
N GLU A 46 23.44 -4.21 4.94
CA GLU A 46 23.29 -3.36 6.12
C GLU A 46 21.87 -2.79 6.21
N LEU A 47 21.23 -2.96 7.36
CA LEU A 47 19.93 -2.39 7.69
C LEU A 47 20.10 -1.26 8.69
N SER A 48 19.45 -0.15 8.39
CA SER A 48 19.32 1.03 9.25
C SER A 48 17.84 1.30 9.51
N LYS A 49 17.49 2.10 10.53
CA LYS A 49 16.10 2.44 10.86
C LYS A 49 15.30 2.83 9.60
N GLY A 50 14.15 2.19 9.39
CA GLY A 50 13.27 2.42 8.25
C GLY A 50 13.56 1.57 7.01
N ASP A 51 14.60 0.73 7.07
CA ASP A 51 14.85 -0.28 6.06
C ASP A 51 13.95 -1.49 6.31
N LEU A 52 13.40 -2.03 5.22
CA LEU A 52 12.75 -3.33 5.18
C LEU A 52 13.58 -4.28 4.33
N LEU A 53 13.77 -5.49 4.84
CA LEU A 53 14.48 -6.57 4.19
C LEU A 53 13.53 -7.75 3.98
N TYR A 54 13.51 -8.26 2.76
CA TYR A 54 12.86 -9.52 2.43
C TYR A 54 13.91 -10.58 2.12
N ILE A 55 13.76 -11.76 2.73
CA ILE A 55 14.60 -12.92 2.52
C ILE A 55 13.72 -14.10 2.09
N PRO A 56 13.98 -14.72 0.92
CA PRO A 56 13.24 -15.91 0.50
C PRO A 56 13.49 -17.13 1.39
N ALA A 57 12.51 -18.04 1.43
CA ALA A 57 12.73 -19.40 1.95
C ALA A 57 13.82 -20.11 1.12
N GLY A 58 14.63 -20.94 1.79
CA GLY A 58 15.78 -21.64 1.24
C GLY A 58 17.08 -20.83 1.20
N THR A 59 17.03 -19.51 1.40
CA THR A 59 18.22 -18.65 1.36
C THR A 59 19.15 -18.91 2.55
N VAL A 60 20.44 -19.02 2.28
CA VAL A 60 21.48 -19.13 3.33
C VAL A 60 21.78 -17.74 3.85
N ARG A 61 21.66 -17.56 5.17
CA ARG A 61 21.89 -16.27 5.82
C ARG A 61 22.58 -16.40 7.16
N SER A 62 23.31 -15.35 7.52
CA SER A 62 23.73 -15.06 8.89
C SER A 62 23.49 -13.58 9.21
N GLY A 63 23.66 -13.18 10.46
CA GLY A 63 23.51 -11.77 10.83
C GLY A 63 24.20 -11.44 12.14
N LYS A 64 24.54 -10.17 12.32
CA LYS A 64 25.13 -9.62 13.55
C LYS A 64 24.77 -8.14 13.71
N ASN A 65 24.98 -7.60 14.90
CA ASN A 65 24.91 -6.15 15.08
C ASN A 65 25.97 -5.44 14.22
N SER A 66 25.64 -4.23 13.76
CA SER A 66 26.66 -3.30 13.30
C SER A 66 27.51 -2.83 14.50
N LEU A 67 28.67 -2.24 14.25
CA LEU A 67 29.56 -1.70 15.29
C LEU A 67 28.91 -0.58 16.13
N SER A 68 27.74 -0.08 15.70
CA SER A 68 26.97 1.04 16.27
C SER A 68 26.08 0.69 17.48
N GLY A 69 26.09 -0.55 17.98
CA GLY A 69 25.46 -0.92 19.25
C GLY A 69 24.15 -1.71 19.11
N PRO A 70 23.22 -1.62 20.09
CA PRO A 70 22.00 -2.43 20.11
C PRO A 70 21.01 -1.97 19.03
N HIS A 71 20.17 -2.89 18.56
CA HIS A 71 19.19 -2.61 17.53
C HIS A 71 17.81 -3.17 17.89
N LYS A 72 16.78 -2.59 17.28
CA LYS A 72 15.40 -3.06 17.43
C LYS A 72 14.81 -3.36 16.07
N LYS A 73 14.17 -4.50 15.93
CA LYS A 73 13.50 -4.90 14.69
C LYS A 73 12.24 -5.70 14.98
N CYS A 74 11.39 -5.82 13.98
CA CYS A 74 10.33 -6.81 13.96
C CYS A 74 10.47 -7.69 12.72
N SER A 75 10.07 -8.95 12.84
CA SER A 75 10.07 -9.86 11.69
C SER A 75 8.84 -10.74 11.65
N ALA A 76 8.39 -11.06 10.44
CA ALA A 76 7.35 -12.04 10.16
C ALA A 76 7.94 -13.14 9.27
N HIS A 77 7.76 -14.39 9.67
CA HIS A 77 8.26 -15.57 8.97
C HIS A 77 7.07 -16.39 8.50
N PHE A 78 7.04 -16.71 7.22
CA PHE A 78 5.87 -17.33 6.59
C PHE A 78 6.26 -18.24 5.43
N LEU A 79 5.37 -19.18 5.10
CA LEU A 79 5.39 -19.92 3.85
C LEU A 79 4.47 -19.25 2.83
N ILE A 80 4.78 -19.43 1.55
CA ILE A 80 3.95 -18.96 0.45
C ILE A 80 3.35 -20.18 -0.24
N ASN A 81 2.03 -20.29 -0.18
CA ASN A 81 1.28 -21.42 -0.75
C ASN A 81 0.83 -21.13 -2.19
N GLU A 82 0.57 -19.86 -2.51
CA GLU A 82 0.06 -19.41 -3.81
C GLU A 82 0.95 -18.28 -4.36
N PRO A 83 2.18 -18.60 -4.79
CA PRO A 83 3.19 -17.62 -5.19
C PRO A 83 2.72 -16.68 -6.33
N GLU A 84 1.95 -17.21 -7.27
CA GLU A 84 1.37 -16.48 -8.40
C GLU A 84 0.40 -15.36 -7.98
N LYS A 85 -0.16 -15.44 -6.76
CA LYS A 85 -1.07 -14.41 -6.23
C LYS A 85 -0.35 -13.30 -5.47
N LEU A 86 0.95 -13.44 -5.22
CA LEU A 86 1.73 -12.43 -4.51
C LEU A 86 2.46 -11.51 -5.52
N PRO A 87 2.09 -10.22 -5.61
CA PRO A 87 2.56 -9.33 -6.68
C PRO A 87 4.08 -9.08 -6.69
N PHE A 88 4.76 -9.30 -5.56
CA PHE A 88 6.23 -9.20 -5.46
C PHE A 88 6.95 -10.54 -5.69
N TYR A 89 6.25 -11.67 -5.66
CA TYR A 89 6.83 -13.01 -5.75
C TYR A 89 6.97 -13.45 -7.21
N ARG A 90 7.93 -12.83 -7.91
CA ARG A 90 8.38 -13.25 -9.25
C ARG A 90 9.80 -13.83 -9.20
N GLY A 91 10.02 -14.80 -8.31
CA GLY A 91 11.33 -15.46 -8.16
C GLY A 91 12.46 -14.52 -7.73
N LYS A 92 12.15 -13.48 -6.95
CA LYS A 92 13.16 -12.47 -6.56
C LYS A 92 14.08 -13.01 -5.47
N LYS A 93 15.38 -12.77 -5.67
CA LYS A 93 16.41 -12.78 -4.63
C LYS A 93 16.02 -11.89 -3.45
N SER A 94 16.72 -12.02 -2.33
CA SER A 94 16.59 -11.09 -1.21
C SER A 94 16.71 -9.63 -1.67
N PHE A 95 15.96 -8.72 -1.04
CA PHE A 95 16.05 -7.30 -1.35
C PHE A 95 15.90 -6.43 -0.11
N LYS A 96 16.58 -5.28 -0.14
CA LYS A 96 16.42 -4.19 0.84
C LYS A 96 15.69 -3.02 0.19
N ILE A 97 14.76 -2.41 0.94
CA ILE A 97 14.09 -1.18 0.54
C ILE A 97 13.98 -0.18 1.69
N LYS A 98 14.25 1.09 1.41
CA LYS A 98 13.88 2.20 2.30
C LYS A 98 12.40 2.49 2.12
N LEU A 99 11.61 2.33 3.18
CA LEU A 99 10.17 2.54 3.13
C LEU A 99 9.82 4.03 3.20
N ASN A 100 8.96 4.48 2.28
CA ASN A 100 8.34 5.81 2.39
C ASN A 100 7.26 5.84 3.49
N LEU A 101 6.65 4.70 3.78
CA LEU A 101 5.56 4.51 4.74
C LEU A 101 6.03 3.91 6.07
N PHE A 102 7.23 4.28 6.54
CA PHE A 102 7.84 3.68 7.72
C PHE A 102 6.91 3.64 8.95
N ASN A 103 6.29 4.77 9.30
CA ASN A 103 5.42 4.85 10.48
C ASN A 103 4.20 3.93 10.36
N TYR A 104 3.61 3.84 9.17
CA TYR A 104 2.50 2.93 8.90
C TYR A 104 2.96 1.47 9.07
N MET A 105 4.05 1.08 8.40
CA MET A 105 4.59 -0.28 8.49
C MET A 105 4.97 -0.66 9.93
N GLN A 106 5.54 0.26 10.70
CA GLN A 106 5.81 0.06 12.12
C GLN A 106 4.53 -0.18 12.93
N GLN A 107 3.46 0.59 12.68
CA GLN A 107 2.16 0.37 13.34
C GLN A 107 1.54 -0.98 12.97
N ARG A 108 1.61 -1.37 11.68
CA ARG A 108 1.10 -2.67 11.21
C ARG A 108 1.85 -3.83 11.86
N PHE A 109 3.17 -3.76 11.94
CA PHE A 109 3.95 -4.73 12.71
C PHE A 109 3.61 -4.74 14.20
N SER A 110 3.38 -3.58 14.83
CA SER A 110 2.97 -3.53 16.24
C SER A 110 1.63 -4.24 16.45
N PHE A 111 0.67 -4.06 15.54
CA PHE A 111 -0.62 -4.75 15.59
C PHE A 111 -0.46 -6.25 15.33
N LEU A 112 0.38 -6.64 14.37
CA LEU A 112 0.72 -8.04 14.09
C LEU A 112 1.31 -8.73 15.33
N VAL A 113 2.28 -8.10 16.00
CA VAL A 113 2.89 -8.61 17.24
C VAL A 113 1.83 -8.75 18.34
N HIS A 114 0.95 -7.75 18.49
CA HIS A 114 -0.12 -7.81 19.48
C HIS A 114 -1.05 -9.01 19.24
N GLN A 115 -1.53 -9.20 18.01
CA GLN A 115 -2.39 -10.34 17.65
C GLN A 115 -1.68 -11.68 17.87
N TRP A 116 -0.39 -11.77 17.50
CA TRP A 116 0.42 -12.97 17.68
C TRP A 116 0.60 -13.35 19.16
N LEU A 117 0.74 -12.35 20.04
CA LEU A 117 0.93 -12.56 21.48
C LEU A 117 -0.38 -12.85 22.21
N THR A 118 -1.49 -12.22 21.82
CA THR A 118 -2.76 -12.39 22.51
C THR A 118 -3.51 -13.66 22.11
N GLN A 119 -3.32 -14.13 20.87
CA GLN A 119 -3.93 -15.36 20.34
C GLN A 119 -5.44 -15.47 20.61
N LEU A 120 -6.15 -14.34 20.53
CA LEU A 120 -7.61 -14.34 20.59
C LEU A 120 -8.21 -15.10 19.40
N PRO A 121 -9.49 -15.51 19.45
CA PRO A 121 -10.13 -16.18 18.33
C PRO A 121 -9.90 -15.44 17.00
N GLU A 122 -9.60 -16.21 15.95
CA GLU A 122 -9.29 -15.72 14.60
C GLU A 122 -8.00 -14.91 14.43
N TYR A 123 -7.09 -14.89 15.42
CA TYR A 123 -5.85 -14.11 15.33
C TYR A 123 -4.99 -14.48 14.10
N LEU A 124 -4.94 -15.76 13.69
CA LEU A 124 -4.16 -16.18 12.51
C LEU A 124 -4.66 -15.51 11.23
N VAL A 125 -5.98 -15.48 11.01
CA VAL A 125 -6.59 -14.81 9.84
C VAL A 125 -6.24 -13.33 9.83
N ILE A 126 -6.32 -12.67 10.99
CA ILE A 126 -5.96 -11.27 11.14
C ILE A 126 -4.47 -11.05 10.85
N CYS A 127 -3.61 -11.86 11.45
CA CYS A 127 -2.16 -11.80 11.27
C CYS A 127 -1.76 -11.97 9.80
N GLU A 128 -2.28 -12.99 9.12
CA GLU A 128 -2.02 -13.24 7.70
C GLU A 128 -2.52 -12.10 6.83
N GLY A 129 -3.71 -11.55 7.13
CA GLY A 129 -4.24 -10.36 6.44
C GLY A 129 -3.31 -9.15 6.55
N ILE A 130 -2.75 -8.88 7.73
CA ILE A 130 -1.78 -7.80 7.94
C ILE A 130 -0.51 -8.05 7.10
N VAL A 131 0.00 -9.29 7.07
CA VAL A 131 1.20 -9.61 6.28
C VAL A 131 0.93 -9.46 4.79
N ILE A 132 -0.21 -9.93 4.28
CA ILE A 132 -0.62 -9.76 2.87
C ILE A 132 -0.70 -8.27 2.51
N GLU A 133 -1.32 -7.45 3.35
CA GLU A 133 -1.41 -5.99 3.18
C GLU A 133 -0.03 -5.34 3.10
N MET A 134 0.84 -5.62 4.08
CA MET A 134 2.22 -5.10 4.12
C MET A 134 3.01 -5.49 2.88
N LEU A 135 2.87 -6.74 2.43
CA LEU A 135 3.51 -7.23 1.21
C LEU A 135 2.99 -6.52 -0.05
N GLY A 136 1.70 -6.17 -0.09
CA GLY A 136 1.13 -5.34 -1.15
C GLY A 136 1.73 -3.93 -1.19
N HIS A 137 2.00 -3.33 -0.03
CA HIS A 137 2.71 -2.05 0.04
C HIS A 137 4.16 -2.15 -0.42
N VAL A 138 4.88 -3.21 -0.05
CA VAL A 138 6.26 -3.45 -0.50
C VAL A 138 6.33 -3.67 -2.02
N ALA A 139 5.39 -4.43 -2.58
CA ALA A 139 5.27 -4.61 -4.03
C ALA A 139 5.06 -3.26 -4.74
N ARG A 140 4.12 -2.45 -4.23
CA ARG A 140 3.85 -1.11 -4.76
C ARG A 140 5.07 -0.20 -4.66
N ASP A 141 5.77 -0.15 -3.54
CA ASP A 141 6.97 0.69 -3.41
C ASP A 141 8.09 0.22 -4.35
N SER A 142 8.21 -1.08 -4.62
CA SER A 142 9.15 -1.61 -5.62
C SER A 142 8.77 -1.20 -7.06
N GLU A 143 7.49 -1.16 -7.40
CA GLU A 143 7.01 -0.73 -8.73
C GLU A 143 7.07 0.79 -8.86
N MET A 144 6.72 1.52 -7.81
CA MET A 144 6.72 2.99 -7.80
C MET A 144 8.12 3.57 -8.00
N LYS A 145 9.19 2.83 -7.65
CA LYS A 145 10.58 3.18 -7.98
C LYS A 145 10.88 3.15 -9.49
N GLN A 146 10.07 2.49 -10.31
CA GLN A 146 10.19 2.55 -11.78
C GLN A 146 9.72 3.92 -12.32
N PHE A 147 8.83 4.60 -11.60
CA PHE A 147 8.39 5.94 -11.96
C PHE A 147 9.33 6.98 -11.38
N SER A 148 9.61 8.03 -12.17
CA SER A 148 10.41 9.14 -11.67
C SER A 148 9.71 9.84 -10.50
N PRO A 149 10.45 10.35 -9.49
CA PRO A 149 9.86 11.10 -8.38
C PRO A 149 8.96 12.25 -8.84
N ALA A 150 9.28 12.87 -9.98
CA ALA A 150 8.46 13.91 -10.60
C ALA A 150 7.09 13.39 -11.06
N LYS A 151 7.00 12.19 -11.68
CA LYS A 151 5.72 11.59 -12.05
C LYS A 151 4.89 11.24 -10.81
N VAL A 152 5.52 10.67 -9.78
CA VAL A 152 4.84 10.32 -8.53
C VAL A 152 4.27 11.55 -7.84
N ARG A 153 5.07 12.62 -7.77
CA ARG A 153 4.63 13.92 -7.22
C ARG A 153 3.46 14.49 -8.02
N LEU A 154 3.55 14.49 -9.35
CA LEU A 154 2.50 14.98 -10.22
C LEU A 154 1.17 14.25 -9.95
N VAL A 155 1.20 12.91 -9.82
CA VAL A 155 0.00 12.12 -9.54
C VAL A 155 -0.58 12.44 -8.17
N LYS A 156 0.25 12.58 -7.13
CA LYS A 156 -0.21 12.96 -5.79
C LYS A 156 -0.85 14.34 -5.78
N GLU A 157 -0.23 15.33 -6.42
CA GLU A 157 -0.78 16.69 -6.51
C GLU A 157 -2.09 16.71 -7.29
N THR A 158 -2.15 15.98 -8.40
CA THR A 158 -3.39 15.78 -9.18
C THR A 158 -4.48 15.17 -8.31
N GLN A 159 -4.19 14.06 -7.63
CA GLN A 159 -5.17 13.36 -6.81
C GLN A 159 -5.67 14.23 -5.64
N ASN A 160 -4.77 14.99 -5.01
CA ASN A 160 -5.13 15.93 -3.94
C ASN A 160 -6.08 17.01 -4.46
N TYR A 161 -5.78 17.62 -5.62
CA TYR A 161 -6.68 18.59 -6.24
C TYR A 161 -8.06 17.97 -6.52
N LEU A 162 -8.10 16.79 -7.16
CA LEU A 162 -9.36 16.14 -7.48
C LEU A 162 -10.19 15.82 -6.23
N LEU A 163 -9.56 15.40 -5.12
CA LEU A 163 -10.26 15.13 -3.86
C LEU A 163 -10.92 16.35 -3.24
N HIS A 164 -10.38 17.55 -3.46
CA HIS A 164 -10.95 18.79 -2.94
C HIS A 164 -11.98 19.41 -3.88
N HIS A 165 -11.83 19.20 -5.20
CA HIS A 165 -12.64 19.86 -6.22
C HIS A 165 -13.61 18.92 -6.97
N PHE A 166 -13.74 17.64 -6.59
CA PHE A 166 -14.55 16.69 -7.35
C PHE A 166 -16.03 17.09 -7.47
N LYS A 167 -16.58 17.88 -6.54
CA LYS A 167 -17.97 18.37 -6.59
C LYS A 167 -18.15 19.56 -7.53
N GLU A 168 -17.06 20.15 -8.01
CA GLU A 168 -17.04 21.30 -8.90
C GLU A 168 -16.79 20.87 -10.36
N LYS A 169 -16.85 21.82 -11.29
CA LYS A 169 -16.44 21.57 -12.67
C LYS A 169 -14.92 21.45 -12.75
N VAL A 170 -14.42 20.23 -12.92
CA VAL A 170 -12.97 19.97 -13.05
C VAL A 170 -12.51 20.18 -14.49
N SER A 171 -11.58 21.11 -14.68
CA SER A 171 -10.92 21.38 -15.96
C SER A 171 -9.51 20.78 -15.96
N ILE A 172 -9.28 19.73 -16.75
CA ILE A 172 -7.95 19.12 -16.87
C ILE A 172 -6.93 20.08 -17.47
N SER A 173 -7.39 21.02 -18.30
CA SER A 173 -6.52 22.05 -18.87
C SER A 173 -5.99 23.01 -17.82
N GLU A 174 -6.86 23.48 -16.93
CA GLU A 174 -6.47 24.37 -15.83
C GLU A 174 -5.57 23.66 -14.83
N LEU A 175 -5.93 22.44 -14.42
CA LEU A 175 -5.11 21.65 -13.49
C LEU A 175 -3.72 21.36 -14.07
N ALA A 176 -3.64 20.98 -15.35
CA ALA A 176 -2.35 20.75 -16.00
C ALA A 176 -1.51 22.03 -16.04
N SER A 177 -2.13 23.17 -16.37
CA SER A 177 -1.47 24.48 -16.37
C SER A 177 -0.93 24.85 -14.98
N GLN A 178 -1.71 24.64 -13.91
CA GLN A 178 -1.28 24.90 -12.53
C GLN A 178 -0.06 24.05 -12.12
N LEU A 179 0.03 22.83 -12.66
CA LEU A 179 1.13 21.90 -12.41
C LEU A 179 2.27 22.03 -13.43
N ASN A 180 2.26 23.07 -14.27
CA ASN A 180 3.24 23.33 -15.34
C ASN A 180 3.39 22.13 -16.29
N ARG A 181 2.28 21.51 -16.70
CA ARG A 181 2.24 20.37 -17.61
C ARG A 181 1.17 20.56 -18.70
N THR A 182 1.27 19.75 -19.75
CA THR A 182 0.21 19.69 -20.77
C THR A 182 -0.93 18.76 -20.32
N PRO A 183 -2.18 18.97 -20.77
CA PRO A 183 -3.32 18.15 -20.37
C PRO A 183 -3.16 16.68 -20.73
N ASN A 184 -2.58 16.40 -21.91
CA ASN A 184 -2.27 15.05 -22.36
C ASN A 184 -1.21 14.38 -21.49
N TYR A 185 -0.13 15.09 -21.15
CA TYR A 185 0.91 14.54 -20.29
C TYR A 185 0.37 14.20 -18.89
N LEU A 186 -0.42 15.11 -18.30
CA LEU A 186 -1.08 14.89 -17.02
C LEU A 186 -1.97 13.64 -17.06
N THR A 187 -2.86 13.57 -18.06
CA THR A 187 -3.82 12.47 -18.20
C THR A 187 -3.12 11.13 -18.38
N ASN A 188 -2.12 11.06 -19.26
CA ASN A 188 -1.39 9.83 -19.54
C ASN A 188 -0.56 9.38 -18.34
N THR A 189 0.17 10.30 -17.69
CA THR A 189 0.96 9.98 -16.49
C THR A 189 0.06 9.52 -15.33
N TYR A 190 -1.08 10.19 -15.14
CA TYR A 190 -2.03 9.80 -14.11
C TYR A 190 -2.63 8.42 -14.38
N LYS A 191 -2.99 8.12 -15.63
CA LYS A 191 -3.50 6.80 -16.03
C LYS A 191 -2.46 5.70 -15.95
N GLU A 192 -1.22 5.99 -16.34
CA GLU A 192 -0.09 5.05 -16.26
C GLU A 192 0.13 4.58 -14.82
N ILE A 193 0.04 5.48 -13.84
CA ILE A 193 0.32 5.17 -12.43
C ILE A 193 -0.92 4.66 -11.68
N THR A 194 -2.11 5.23 -11.95
CA THR A 194 -3.32 4.92 -11.17
C THR A 194 -4.25 3.90 -11.83
N GLY A 195 -4.08 3.66 -13.14
CA GLY A 195 -5.03 2.89 -13.95
C GLY A 195 -6.24 3.68 -14.44
N PHE A 196 -6.47 4.90 -13.92
CA PHE A 196 -7.64 5.73 -14.26
C PHE A 196 -7.24 7.04 -14.92
N THR A 197 -8.09 7.61 -15.77
CA THR A 197 -7.93 9.02 -16.14
C THR A 197 -8.39 9.91 -14.97
N PRO A 198 -7.89 11.16 -14.87
CA PRO A 198 -8.36 12.11 -13.86
C PRO A 198 -9.89 12.27 -13.82
N ILE A 199 -10.53 12.37 -14.98
CA ILE A 199 -12.01 12.48 -15.07
C ILE A 199 -12.71 11.21 -14.62
N SER A 200 -12.20 10.03 -14.98
CA SER A 200 -12.75 8.76 -14.49
C SER A 200 -12.67 8.68 -12.97
N TYR A 201 -11.56 9.10 -12.39
CA TYR A 201 -11.37 9.14 -10.94
C TYR A 201 -12.39 10.08 -10.24
N VAL A 202 -12.65 11.27 -10.81
CA VAL A 202 -13.70 12.18 -10.33
C VAL A 202 -15.08 11.52 -10.34
N HIS A 203 -15.43 10.80 -11.41
CA HIS A 203 -16.71 10.08 -11.45
C HIS A 203 -16.81 9.01 -10.35
N HIS A 204 -15.73 8.25 -10.10
CA HIS A 204 -15.72 7.29 -8.99
C HIS A 204 -15.94 7.98 -7.63
N LEU A 205 -15.24 9.09 -7.35
CA LEU A 205 -15.43 9.85 -6.11
C LEU A 205 -16.86 10.34 -5.95
N ARG A 206 -17.45 10.88 -7.01
CA ARG A 206 -18.83 11.35 -7.02
C ARG A 206 -19.81 10.21 -6.74
N ILE A 207 -19.69 9.08 -7.44
CA ILE A 207 -20.60 7.94 -7.24
C ILE A 207 -20.46 7.33 -5.84
N GLN A 208 -19.23 7.20 -5.31
CA GLN A 208 -19.03 6.75 -3.92
C GLN A 208 -19.71 7.68 -2.91
N THR A 209 -19.60 8.99 -3.11
CA THR A 209 -20.26 9.98 -2.25
C THR A 209 -21.78 9.93 -2.42
N ALA A 210 -22.29 9.69 -3.65
CA ALA A 210 -23.72 9.56 -3.92
C ALA A 210 -24.35 8.40 -3.16
N ILE A 211 -23.67 7.26 -3.06
CA ILE A 211 -24.16 6.09 -2.32
C ILE A 211 -24.35 6.42 -0.85
N GLN A 212 -23.40 7.13 -0.25
CA GLN A 212 -23.51 7.57 1.14
C GLN A 212 -24.70 8.50 1.33
N LEU A 213 -24.80 9.51 0.47
CA LEU A 213 -25.86 10.52 0.50
C LEU A 213 -27.27 9.96 0.31
N LEU A 214 -27.46 9.03 -0.63
CA LEU A 214 -28.74 8.41 -0.92
C LEU A 214 -29.22 7.44 0.18
N GLY A 215 -28.28 6.88 0.96
CA GLY A 215 -28.58 5.93 2.04
C GLY A 215 -28.69 6.58 3.43
N SER A 216 -28.24 7.83 3.60
CA SER A 216 -28.15 8.47 4.93
C SER A 216 -29.08 9.67 5.12
N SER A 217 -29.70 10.18 4.05
CA SER A 217 -30.38 11.48 4.07
C SER A 217 -31.64 11.46 3.19
N PRO A 218 -32.72 12.17 3.57
CA PRO A 218 -33.96 12.26 2.80
C PRO A 218 -33.81 13.26 1.63
N ILE A 219 -32.77 13.09 0.82
CA ILE A 219 -32.45 13.94 -0.32
C ILE A 219 -32.72 13.19 -1.61
N THR A 220 -33.36 13.88 -2.56
CA THR A 220 -33.73 13.30 -3.84
C THR A 220 -32.51 12.98 -4.69
N ILE A 221 -32.67 12.03 -5.62
CA ILE A 221 -31.65 11.71 -6.64
C ILE A 221 -31.20 12.94 -7.41
N ARG A 222 -32.11 13.89 -7.66
CA ARG A 222 -31.79 15.15 -8.33
C ARG A 222 -30.89 16.03 -7.49
N GLU A 223 -31.23 16.24 -6.22
CA GLU A 223 -30.41 17.02 -5.29
C GLU A 223 -29.02 16.41 -5.15
N VAL A 224 -28.89 15.09 -5.04
CA VAL A 224 -27.58 14.40 -5.00
C VAL A 224 -26.77 14.63 -6.28
N SER A 225 -27.41 14.55 -7.45
CA SER A 225 -26.76 14.83 -8.73
C SER A 225 -26.19 16.25 -8.76
N ASP A 226 -27.00 17.24 -8.36
CA ASP A 226 -26.64 18.65 -8.36
C ASP A 226 -25.50 18.92 -7.35
N LEU A 227 -25.57 18.35 -6.14
CA LEU A 227 -24.56 18.50 -5.08
C LEU A 227 -23.18 17.94 -5.46
N LEU A 228 -23.15 16.99 -6.40
CA LEU A 228 -21.95 16.32 -6.86
C LEU A 228 -21.42 16.88 -8.19
N GLY A 229 -21.98 18.01 -8.65
CA GLY A 229 -21.47 18.73 -9.82
C GLY A 229 -21.77 18.06 -11.14
N TYR A 230 -22.83 17.25 -11.24
CA TYR A 230 -23.37 16.82 -12.52
C TYR A 230 -24.27 17.91 -13.10
N SER A 231 -24.12 18.20 -14.40
CA SER A 231 -24.93 19.23 -15.08
C SER A 231 -26.38 18.81 -15.26
N ASP A 232 -26.65 17.51 -15.31
CA ASP A 232 -28.00 16.97 -15.37
C ASP A 232 -28.08 15.58 -14.72
N GLN A 233 -29.26 15.27 -14.18
CA GLN A 233 -29.56 14.02 -13.50
C GLN A 233 -29.48 12.80 -14.44
N SER A 234 -29.70 12.97 -15.76
CA SER A 234 -29.63 11.84 -16.70
C SER A 234 -28.20 11.35 -16.88
N HIS A 235 -27.23 12.26 -16.97
CA HIS A 235 -25.82 11.94 -17.01
C HIS A 235 -25.37 11.28 -15.70
N PHE A 236 -25.80 11.79 -14.55
CA PHE A 236 -25.58 11.15 -13.25
C PHE A 236 -26.12 9.71 -13.23
N ASN A 237 -27.39 9.50 -13.60
CA ASN A 237 -28.02 8.18 -13.61
C ASN A 237 -27.27 7.19 -14.51
N LYS A 238 -26.85 7.62 -15.71
CA LYS A 238 -26.05 6.80 -16.63
C LYS A 238 -24.71 6.43 -16.02
N MET A 239 -24.01 7.39 -15.41
CA MET A 239 -22.71 7.16 -14.79
C MET A 239 -22.82 6.26 -13.56
N PHE A 240 -23.83 6.49 -12.71
CA PHE A 240 -24.12 5.67 -11.55
C PHE A 240 -24.38 4.22 -11.98
N LYS A 241 -25.28 3.99 -12.94
CA LYS A 241 -25.58 2.65 -13.45
C LYS A 241 -24.36 1.99 -14.09
N LYS A 242 -23.54 2.75 -14.83
CA LYS A 242 -22.29 2.24 -15.43
C LYS A 242 -21.30 1.75 -14.38
N LEU A 243 -21.15 2.46 -13.27
CA LEU A 243 -20.16 2.13 -12.23
C LEU A 243 -20.68 1.13 -11.19
N MET A 244 -21.99 1.15 -10.88
CA MET A 244 -22.59 0.28 -9.86
C MET A 244 -23.29 -0.96 -10.43
N GLY A 245 -23.60 -0.98 -11.72
CA GLY A 245 -24.37 -2.05 -12.38
C GLY A 245 -25.89 -1.89 -12.26
N TYR A 246 -26.38 -1.02 -11.38
CA TYR A 246 -27.80 -0.77 -11.14
C TYR A 246 -28.10 0.74 -10.96
N PRO A 247 -29.35 1.20 -11.18
CA PRO A 247 -29.69 2.62 -11.08
C PRO A 247 -29.70 3.13 -9.62
N PRO A 248 -29.54 4.45 -9.40
CA PRO A 248 -29.48 5.03 -8.05
C PRO A 248 -30.74 4.83 -7.23
N SER A 249 -31.90 4.62 -7.86
CA SER A 249 -33.17 4.31 -7.19
C SER A 249 -33.14 3.03 -6.36
N VAL A 250 -32.19 2.11 -6.60
CA VAL A 250 -32.06 0.87 -5.83
C VAL A 250 -31.48 1.12 -4.43
N VAL A 251 -30.66 2.16 -4.27
CA VAL A 251 -30.02 2.52 -2.99
C VAL A 251 -30.65 3.74 -2.32
N HIS A 252 -31.60 4.37 -2.99
CA HIS A 252 -32.36 5.49 -2.45
C HIS A 252 -33.47 4.94 -1.55
N GLN A 253 -33.33 5.15 -0.25
CA GLN A 253 -34.32 4.73 0.76
C GLN A 253 -35.40 5.78 0.97
#